data_AF-A0A7C1U9U9-F1
#
_entry.id   AF-A0A7C1U9U9-F1
#
_cell.length_a   1.000
_cell.length_b   1.000
_cell.length_c   1.000
_cell.angle_alpha   90.00
_cell.angle_beta   90.00
_cell.angle_gamma   90.00
#
_symmetry.space_group_name_H-M   'P 1'
#
loop_
_entity.id
_entity.type
_entity.pdbx_description
1 polymer ?
#
loop_
_entity_poly.entity_id
_entity_poly.type
_entity_poly.pdbx_seq_one_letter_code
_entity_poly.pdbx_strand_id
1 'polypeptide(L)'
;MSRNVWSFLIAVSLALLTFSPCRVSNAAGDSLADGFSDPPSAARPAIYWVWVNGLTDARQRTYELEQLKEKGISSLYIFDVGARDTRGIVPAGPAFMGPESLKAIGHTVREATRLGLDVGITTSSSWNCGGPWVKLEHASMGLYHV
;
A
#
# COMPACT_ATOMS: atom_id res chain seq x y z
N MET A 1 -18.07 -3.87 68.89
CA MET A 1 -18.52 -3.33 67.58
C MET A 1 -19.08 -4.49 66.77
N SER A 2 -20.33 -4.40 66.34
CA SER A 2 -21.06 -5.53 65.74
C SER A 2 -20.60 -5.81 64.30
N ARG A 3 -20.62 -7.09 63.89
CA ARG A 3 -20.32 -7.62 62.55
C ARG A 3 -21.00 -6.85 61.39
N ASN A 4 -22.07 -6.11 61.71
CA ASN A 4 -22.89 -5.36 60.78
C ASN A 4 -22.19 -4.07 60.31
N VAL A 5 -21.33 -3.45 61.13
CA VAL A 5 -20.63 -2.20 60.77
C VAL A 5 -19.54 -2.46 59.72
N TRP A 6 -18.79 -3.55 59.87
CA TRP A 6 -17.77 -3.95 58.89
C TRP A 6 -18.37 -4.40 57.56
N SER A 7 -19.51 -5.10 57.61
CA SER A 7 -20.25 -5.52 56.41
C SER A 7 -20.77 -4.30 55.62
N PHE A 8 -21.21 -3.25 56.32
CA PHE A 8 -21.69 -2.01 55.70
C PHE A 8 -20.54 -1.21 55.06
N LEU A 9 -19.39 -1.12 55.74
CA LEU A 9 -18.22 -0.40 55.23
C LEU A 9 -17.60 -1.10 54.01
N ILE A 10 -17.55 -2.43 53.99
CA ILE A 10 -17.10 -3.20 52.81
C ILE A 10 -18.07 -3.02 51.64
N ALA A 11 -19.39 -3.03 51.89
CA ALA A 11 -20.39 -2.83 50.84
C ALA A 11 -20.30 -1.42 50.21
N VAL A 12 -20.08 -0.37 51.01
CA VAL A 12 -19.90 1.01 50.52
C VAL A 12 -18.59 1.15 49.73
N SER A 13 -17.53 0.48 50.17
CA SER A 13 -16.23 0.48 49.46
C SER A 13 -16.31 -0.22 48.10
N LEU A 14 -17.08 -1.31 48.02
CA LEU A 14 -17.31 -2.06 46.77
C LEU A 14 -18.23 -1.29 45.79
N ALA A 15 -19.18 -0.52 46.32
CA ALA A 15 -20.04 0.36 45.53
C ALA A 15 -19.28 1.57 44.93
N LEU A 16 -18.25 2.07 45.63
CA LEU A 16 -17.41 3.17 45.13
C LEU A 16 -16.37 2.73 44.09
N LEU A 17 -15.96 1.45 44.08
CA LEU A 17 -15.05 0.87 43.08
C LEU A 17 -15.74 0.47 41.77
N THR A 18 -17.08 0.37 41.76
CA THR A 18 -17.87 -0.03 40.58
C THR A 18 -18.43 1.15 39.77
N PHE A 19 -18.36 2.37 40.31
CA PHE A 19 -18.64 3.61 39.59
C PHE A 19 -17.35 4.24 39.03
N SER A 20 -16.57 3.49 38.25
CA SER A 20 -15.72 4.14 37.26
C SER A 20 -16.62 4.53 36.09
N PRO A 21 -16.98 5.81 35.88
CA PRO A 21 -17.59 6.19 34.64
C PRO A 21 -16.60 5.81 33.56
N CYS A 22 -17.00 4.89 32.68
CA CYS A 22 -16.29 4.64 31.44
C CYS A 22 -16.19 5.99 30.75
N ARG A 23 -15.01 6.63 30.81
CA ARG A 23 -14.71 7.76 29.96
C ARG A 23 -14.65 7.16 28.57
N VAL A 24 -15.81 7.13 27.91
CA VAL A 24 -15.87 7.04 26.46
C VAL A 24 -15.05 8.22 26.00
N SER A 25 -13.80 7.94 25.65
CA SER A 25 -12.98 8.90 24.94
C SER A 25 -13.76 9.16 23.66
N ASN A 26 -14.45 10.29 23.60
CA ASN A 26 -14.92 10.82 22.34
C ASN A 26 -13.62 11.06 21.59
N ALA A 27 -13.23 10.09 20.77
CA ALA A 27 -12.11 10.25 19.88
C ALA A 27 -12.51 11.46 19.04
N ALA A 28 -11.97 12.62 19.41
CA ALA A 28 -11.94 13.80 18.57
C ALA A 28 -10.93 13.52 17.44
N GLY A 29 -11.12 12.39 16.75
CA GLY A 29 -10.73 12.26 15.37
C GLY A 29 -11.68 13.15 14.59
N ASP A 30 -11.12 13.90 13.65
CA ASP A 30 -11.81 14.81 12.75
C ASP A 30 -13.23 14.33 12.44
N SER A 31 -14.20 15.23 12.53
CA SER A 31 -15.59 14.85 12.30
C SER A 31 -15.71 14.21 10.92
N LEU A 32 -16.72 13.35 10.71
CA LEU A 32 -16.95 12.77 9.37
C LEU A 32 -17.02 13.86 8.29
N ALA A 33 -17.52 15.06 8.63
CA ALA A 33 -17.55 16.21 7.73
C ALA A 33 -16.14 16.72 7.38
N ASP A 34 -15.23 16.80 8.35
CA ASP A 34 -13.84 17.23 8.15
C ASP A 34 -13.09 16.23 7.26
N GLY A 35 -13.16 14.94 7.56
CA GLY A 35 -12.54 13.88 6.75
C GLY A 35 -13.18 13.70 5.36
N PHE A 36 -14.41 14.16 5.17
CA PHE A 36 -15.04 14.23 3.84
C PHE A 36 -14.55 15.46 3.06
N SER A 37 -14.33 16.59 3.74
CA SER A 37 -13.83 17.82 3.12
C SER A 37 -12.33 17.76 2.79
N ASP A 38 -11.51 17.13 3.64
CA ASP A 38 -10.10 16.84 3.41
C ASP A 38 -9.80 15.36 3.65
N PRO A 39 -9.95 14.50 2.61
CA PRO A 39 -9.77 13.08 2.76
C PRO A 39 -8.33 12.69 3.17
N PRO A 40 -8.18 11.79 4.17
CA PRO A 40 -6.88 11.28 4.55
C PRO A 40 -6.24 10.49 3.40
N SER A 41 -4.93 10.27 3.45
CA SER A 41 -4.17 9.58 2.38
C SER A 41 -4.76 8.21 1.99
N ALA A 42 -5.28 7.46 2.97
CA ALA A 42 -5.89 6.15 2.74
C ALA A 42 -7.20 6.18 1.93
N ALA A 43 -7.85 7.35 1.83
CA ALA A 43 -9.07 7.55 1.03
C ALA A 43 -8.76 8.13 -0.37
N ARG A 44 -7.51 8.50 -0.64
CA ARG A 44 -7.08 9.03 -1.95
C ARG A 44 -6.85 7.89 -2.94
N PRO A 45 -7.05 8.14 -4.24
CA PRO A 45 -6.92 7.11 -5.26
C PRO A 45 -5.47 6.62 -5.41
N ALA A 46 -5.36 5.36 -5.81
CA ALA A 46 -4.12 4.73 -6.23
C ALA A 46 -4.14 4.44 -7.74
N ILE A 47 -2.97 4.33 -8.36
CA ILE A 47 -2.86 4.08 -9.81
C ILE A 47 -1.93 2.92 -10.15
N TYR A 48 -2.18 2.27 -11.29
CA TYR A 48 -1.13 1.51 -11.98
C TYR A 48 -0.26 2.47 -12.78
N TRP A 49 1.05 2.42 -12.53
CA TRP A 49 2.03 3.16 -13.31
C TRP A 49 2.78 2.19 -14.21
N VAL A 50 2.36 2.15 -15.48
CA VAL A 50 2.80 1.13 -16.43
C VAL A 50 4.16 1.49 -17.01
N TRP A 51 5.16 0.65 -16.73
CA TRP A 51 6.50 0.74 -17.31
C TRP A 51 6.58 -0.17 -18.51
N VAL A 52 6.29 0.39 -19.68
CA VAL A 52 6.27 -0.36 -20.94
C VAL A 52 7.69 -0.77 -21.33
N ASN A 53 7.91 -2.07 -21.52
CA ASN A 53 9.22 -2.70 -21.75
C ASN A 53 10.26 -2.39 -20.65
N GLY A 54 9.84 -1.98 -19.45
CA GLY A 54 10.75 -1.48 -18.41
C GLY A 54 11.49 -0.19 -18.79
N LEU A 55 11.15 0.41 -19.94
CA LEU A 55 11.83 1.58 -20.49
C LEU A 55 11.38 2.83 -19.74
N THR A 56 12.27 3.37 -18.91
CA THR A 56 11.96 4.52 -18.08
C THR A 56 13.14 5.47 -17.94
N ASP A 57 12.84 6.77 -17.84
CA ASP A 57 13.83 7.83 -17.60
C ASP A 57 13.76 8.35 -16.16
N ALA A 58 14.91 8.64 -15.56
CA ALA A 58 14.97 9.06 -14.16
C ALA A 58 14.35 10.44 -13.92
N ARG A 59 14.52 11.39 -14.85
CA ARG A 59 13.96 12.74 -14.72
C ARG A 59 12.45 12.69 -14.90
N GLN A 60 11.99 11.94 -15.89
CA GLN A 60 10.57 11.77 -16.14
C GLN A 60 9.87 11.08 -14.96
N ARG A 61 10.47 10.04 -14.37
CA ARG A 61 9.92 9.39 -13.17
C ARG A 61 9.77 10.36 -11.99
N THR A 62 10.78 11.19 -11.71
CA THR A 62 10.70 12.20 -10.64
C THR A 62 9.60 13.22 -10.93
N TYR A 63 9.55 13.75 -12.16
CA TYR A 63 8.52 14.70 -12.58
C TYR A 63 7.10 14.13 -12.42
N GLU A 64 6.88 12.90 -12.90
CA GLU A 64 5.58 12.25 -12.80
C GLU A 64 5.16 12.03 -11.34
N LEU A 65 6.07 11.62 -10.44
CA LEU A 65 5.77 11.49 -9.02
C LEU A 65 5.36 12.82 -8.38
N GLU A 66 6.04 13.92 -8.71
CA GLU A 66 5.70 15.25 -8.22
C GLU A 66 4.31 15.69 -8.70
N GLN A 67 3.99 15.43 -9.97
CA GLN A 67 2.67 15.69 -10.54
C GLN A 67 1.58 14.83 -9.89
N LEU A 68 1.83 13.55 -9.67
CA LEU A 68 0.88 12.65 -8.99
C LEU A 68 0.57 13.14 -7.57
N LYS A 69 1.60 13.56 -6.82
CA LYS A 69 1.41 14.14 -5.49
C LYS A 69 0.58 15.43 -5.55
N GLU A 70 0.90 16.33 -6.49
CA GLU A 70 0.18 17.59 -6.69
C GLU A 70 -1.30 17.36 -7.01
N LYS A 71 -1.64 16.32 -7.78
CA LYS A 71 -3.02 15.97 -8.14
C LYS A 71 -3.74 15.10 -7.09
N GLY A 72 -3.11 14.87 -5.94
CA GLY A 72 -3.76 14.19 -4.81
C GLY A 72 -3.79 12.67 -4.89
N ILE A 73 -2.94 12.04 -5.72
CA ILE A 73 -2.71 10.59 -5.65
C ILE A 73 -1.95 10.27 -4.36
N SER A 74 -2.30 9.17 -3.69
CA SER A 74 -1.60 8.69 -2.49
C SER A 74 -0.66 7.52 -2.78
N SER A 75 -1.00 6.67 -3.74
CA SER A 75 -0.26 5.43 -3.99
C SER A 75 -0.12 5.11 -5.47
N LEU A 76 0.97 4.43 -5.82
CA LEU A 76 1.21 3.94 -7.17
C LEU A 76 1.75 2.51 -7.14
N TYR A 77 1.40 1.75 -8.17
CA TYR A 77 1.89 0.38 -8.38
C TYR A 77 2.73 0.37 -9.65
N ILE A 78 4.05 0.18 -9.50
CA ILE A 78 4.95 -0.03 -10.63
C ILE A 78 4.52 -1.31 -11.33
N PHE A 79 4.07 -1.19 -12.57
CA PHE A 79 3.61 -2.30 -13.37
C PHE A 79 4.47 -2.45 -14.62
N ASP A 80 5.50 -3.30 -14.52
CA ASP A 80 6.39 -3.64 -15.63
C ASP A 80 5.66 -4.55 -16.62
N VAL A 81 5.53 -4.11 -17.88
CA VAL A 81 4.77 -4.83 -18.91
C VAL A 81 5.53 -4.81 -20.23
N GLY A 82 5.73 -5.99 -20.81
CA GLY A 82 6.23 -6.11 -22.18
C GLY A 82 5.22 -5.60 -23.22
N ALA A 83 5.68 -4.80 -24.16
CA ALA A 83 4.89 -4.38 -25.32
C ALA A 83 4.95 -5.43 -26.43
N ARG A 84 3.79 -5.81 -26.97
CA ARG A 84 3.70 -6.43 -28.29
C ARG A 84 3.73 -5.35 -29.36
N ASP A 85 4.92 -4.81 -29.59
CA ASP A 85 5.12 -3.73 -30.55
C ASP A 85 5.73 -4.25 -31.85
N THR A 86 4.89 -4.47 -32.85
CA THR A 86 5.32 -4.94 -34.18
C THR A 86 6.09 -3.88 -34.98
N ARG A 87 6.08 -2.62 -34.53
CA ARG A 87 6.75 -1.50 -35.20
C ARG A 87 8.04 -1.09 -34.49
N GLY A 88 8.31 -1.60 -33.29
CA GLY A 88 9.51 -1.29 -32.51
C GLY A 88 9.63 0.16 -32.07
N ILE A 89 8.50 0.84 -31.84
CA ILE A 89 8.42 2.21 -31.32
C ILE A 89 8.99 2.27 -29.89
N VAL A 90 8.67 1.30 -29.04
CA VAL A 90 9.17 1.25 -27.65
C VAL A 90 10.30 0.22 -27.57
N PRO A 91 11.57 0.65 -27.48
CA PRO A 91 12.69 -0.29 -27.34
C PRO A 91 12.64 -1.04 -26.01
N ALA A 92 13.40 -2.13 -25.92
CA ALA A 92 13.58 -2.84 -24.67
C ALA A 92 14.33 -1.97 -23.65
N GLY A 93 13.75 -1.83 -22.46
CA GLY A 93 14.43 -1.31 -21.28
C GLY A 93 15.21 -2.39 -20.53
N PRO A 94 15.68 -2.07 -19.32
CA PRO A 94 16.33 -3.04 -18.44
C PRO A 94 15.45 -4.27 -18.15
N ALA A 95 16.07 -5.44 -18.05
CA ALA A 95 15.38 -6.64 -17.60
C ALA A 95 14.83 -6.45 -16.17
N PHE A 96 13.55 -6.80 -15.97
CA PHE A 96 12.87 -6.69 -14.67
C PHE A 96 13.67 -7.42 -13.57
N MET A 97 13.85 -6.76 -12.42
CA MET A 97 14.66 -7.23 -11.29
C MET A 97 16.17 -7.43 -11.57
N GLY A 98 16.65 -7.07 -12.76
CA GLY A 98 18.08 -6.92 -13.04
C GLY A 98 18.68 -5.67 -12.38
N PRO A 99 20.02 -5.50 -12.40
CA PRO A 99 20.70 -4.41 -11.68
C PRO A 99 20.18 -3.00 -12.02
N GLU A 100 19.99 -2.69 -13.30
CA GLU A 100 19.48 -1.38 -13.73
C GLU A 100 17.98 -1.19 -13.43
N SER A 101 17.17 -2.26 -13.51
CA SER A 101 15.77 -2.23 -13.08
C SER A 101 15.67 -1.95 -11.58
N LEU A 102 16.45 -2.65 -10.76
CA LEU A 102 16.52 -2.43 -9.31
C LEU A 102 16.98 -1.02 -8.96
N LYS A 103 17.93 -0.45 -9.72
CA LYS A 103 18.36 0.94 -9.56
C LYS A 103 17.22 1.92 -9.85
N ALA A 104 16.46 1.69 -10.93
CA ALA A 104 15.31 2.51 -11.29
C ALA A 104 14.17 2.41 -10.26
N ILE A 105 13.84 1.20 -9.81
CA ILE A 105 12.86 0.95 -8.74
C ILE A 105 13.31 1.61 -7.44
N GLY A 106 14.58 1.43 -7.04
CA GLY A 106 15.13 2.04 -5.83
C GLY A 106 15.11 3.57 -5.87
N HIS A 107 15.40 4.19 -7.03
CA HIS A 107 15.23 5.64 -7.21
C HIS A 107 13.78 6.07 -7.01
N THR A 108 12.86 5.35 -7.65
CA THR A 108 11.43 5.61 -7.58
C THR A 108 10.89 5.52 -6.15
N VAL A 109 11.27 4.49 -5.41
CA VAL A 109 10.87 4.31 -4.00
C VAL A 109 11.38 5.44 -3.13
N ARG A 110 12.63 5.89 -3.32
CA ARG A 110 13.20 7.03 -2.56
C ARG A 110 12.46 8.34 -2.85
N GLU A 111 12.17 8.63 -4.12
CA GLU A 111 11.45 9.84 -4.51
C GLU A 111 9.99 9.82 -4.04
N ALA A 112 9.31 8.68 -4.16
CA ALA A 112 7.95 8.52 -3.63
C ALA A 112 7.91 8.70 -2.11
N THR A 113 8.87 8.09 -1.38
CA THR A 113 9.01 8.29 0.07
C THR A 113 9.20 9.76 0.43
N ARG A 114 10.06 10.48 -0.31
CA ARG A 114 10.28 11.93 -0.13
C ARG A 114 8.98 12.74 -0.27
N LEU A 115 8.08 12.30 -1.15
CA LEU A 115 6.80 12.97 -1.44
C LEU A 115 5.63 12.47 -0.56
N GLY A 116 5.87 11.46 0.29
CA GLY A 116 4.82 10.80 1.07
C GLY A 116 3.81 10.08 0.18
N LEU A 117 4.30 9.37 -0.84
CA LEU A 117 3.54 8.47 -1.71
C LEU A 117 3.88 7.02 -1.37
N ASP A 118 2.88 6.15 -1.35
CA ASP A 118 3.09 4.71 -1.20
C ASP A 118 3.40 4.07 -2.55
N VAL A 119 4.34 3.11 -2.56
CA VAL A 119 4.74 2.38 -3.78
C VAL A 119 4.53 0.90 -3.59
N GLY A 120 3.71 0.31 -4.46
CA GLY A 120 3.68 -1.13 -4.70
C GLY A 120 4.40 -1.50 -5.99
N ILE A 121 4.68 -2.79 -6.14
CA ILE A 121 5.27 -3.36 -7.36
C ILE A 121 4.55 -4.66 -7.69
N THR A 122 4.43 -4.97 -8.98
CA THR A 122 3.90 -6.27 -9.40
C THR A 122 4.83 -7.42 -9.01
N THR A 123 4.21 -8.58 -8.78
CA THR A 123 4.89 -9.81 -8.35
C THR A 123 5.79 -10.42 -9.43
N SER A 124 5.51 -10.11 -10.69
CA SER A 124 6.33 -10.44 -11.86
C SER A 124 6.23 -9.35 -12.92
N SER A 125 7.12 -9.41 -13.91
CA SER A 125 6.94 -8.67 -15.16
C SER A 125 5.78 -9.26 -15.95
N SER A 126 4.97 -8.38 -16.54
CA SER A 126 3.81 -8.69 -17.38
C SER A 126 2.71 -9.49 -16.66
N TRP A 127 1.65 -9.84 -17.41
CA TRP A 127 0.49 -10.57 -16.92
C TRP A 127 0.60 -12.04 -17.34
N ASN A 128 0.44 -13.08 -16.50
CA ASN A 128 0.22 -13.17 -15.05
C ASN A 128 1.52 -13.55 -14.28
N CYS A 129 1.42 -13.76 -12.96
CA CYS A 129 2.49 -14.25 -12.08
C CYS A 129 3.30 -15.41 -12.69
N GLY A 130 4.60 -15.21 -12.87
CA GLY A 130 5.51 -16.23 -13.33
C GLY A 130 6.90 -15.69 -13.63
N GLY A 131 7.83 -16.57 -13.98
CA GLY A 131 9.17 -16.18 -14.36
C GLY A 131 10.06 -17.38 -14.66
N PRO A 132 11.27 -17.15 -15.19
CA PRO A 132 12.22 -18.21 -15.55
C PRO A 132 12.67 -19.08 -14.36
N TRP A 133 12.42 -18.63 -13.13
CA TRP A 133 12.69 -19.38 -11.90
C TRP A 133 11.62 -20.43 -11.56
N VAL A 134 10.45 -20.41 -12.22
CA VAL A 134 9.37 -21.38 -11.97
C VAL A 134 9.68 -22.67 -12.73
N LYS A 135 9.96 -23.74 -12.00
CA LYS A 135 10.13 -25.10 -12.57
C LYS A 135 8.81 -25.63 -13.11
N LEU A 136 8.87 -26.52 -14.11
CA LEU A 136 7.68 -27.15 -14.71
C LEU A 136 6.79 -27.84 -13.66
N GLU A 137 7.38 -28.53 -12.68
CA GLU A 137 6.66 -29.19 -11.58
C GLU A 137 5.90 -28.23 -10.64
N HIS A 138 6.22 -26.93 -10.68
CA HIS A 138 5.56 -25.88 -9.90
C HIS A 138 4.65 -24.98 -10.75
N ALA A 139 4.60 -25.19 -12.06
CA ALA A 139 3.78 -24.40 -12.97
C ALA A 139 2.30 -24.82 -12.89
N SER A 140 1.42 -24.01 -13.46
CA SER A 140 0.00 -24.38 -13.62
C SER A 140 -0.11 -25.63 -14.50
N MET A 141 -0.86 -26.63 -14.03
CA MET A 141 -1.06 -27.90 -14.72
C MET A 141 -2.50 -28.03 -15.23
N GLY A 142 -2.66 -28.51 -16.46
CA GLY A 142 -3.95 -28.90 -17.00
C GLY A 142 -4.25 -30.38 -16.74
N LEU A 143 -5.49 -30.69 -16.39
CA LEU A 143 -5.99 -32.07 -16.40
C LEU A 143 -6.49 -32.38 -17.82
N TYR A 144 -5.83 -33.31 -18.50
CA TYR A 144 -6.23 -33.75 -19.83
C TYR A 144 -6.74 -35.19 -19.75
N HIS A 145 -7.95 -35.43 -20.29
CA HIS A 145 -8.44 -36.77 -20.54
C HIS A 145 -7.95 -37.21 -21.92
N VAL A 146 -7.40 -38.42 -22.00
CA VAL A 146 -7.04 -39.10 -23.25
C VAL A 146 -8.20 -39.95 -23.75
#